data_AF-A0A1H0DXN0-F1
#
_entry.id   AF-A0A1H0DXN0-F1
#
_cell.length_a   1.000
_cell.length_b   1.000
_cell.length_c   1.000
_cell.angle_alpha   90.00
_cell.angle_beta   90.00
_cell.angle_gamma   90.00
#
_symmetry.space_group_name_H-M   'P 1'
#
loop_
_entity.id
_entity.type
_entity.pdbx_description
1 polymer ?
#
loop_
_entity_poly.entity_id
_entity_poly.type
_entity_poly.pdbx_seq_one_letter_code
_entity_poly.pdbx_strand_id
1 'polypeptide(L)'
;MEFLLKDAYKTAVFGEVRRRDVYSIPIEPIREVIVDALVHASYAERGTPIRISFYDDRIQVDRLGLLLTGMTIDSIRHVSRLCNPALARIFREAGIMEQWGTGVQRVFAQVAEADLPEPVIEEVQDRVRVTIYVPSHDPAKVSEQASKSGADGGLPSERVESLSRSTKSLSRITKSSHQVSQT
;
A
#
# COMPACT_ATOMS: atom_id res chain seq x y z
N MET A 1 -11.18 5.52 -4.57
CA MET A 1 -10.93 4.70 -3.38
C MET A 1 -11.21 3.22 -3.62
N GLU A 2 -12.25 2.83 -4.35
CA GLU A 2 -12.61 1.41 -4.58
C GLU A 2 -11.46 0.54 -5.12
N PHE A 3 -10.58 1.09 -5.96
CA PHE A 3 -9.41 0.39 -6.47
C PHE A 3 -8.41 0.00 -5.38
N LEU A 4 -8.10 0.90 -4.43
CA LEU A 4 -7.22 0.59 -3.30
C LEU A 4 -7.81 -0.52 -2.41
N LEU A 5 -9.13 -0.54 -2.27
CA LEU A 5 -9.83 -1.53 -1.45
C LEU A 5 -9.92 -2.90 -2.14
N LYS A 6 -9.86 -2.94 -3.48
CA LYS A 6 -9.92 -4.18 -4.27
C LYS A 6 -8.65 -5.02 -4.11
N ASP A 7 -7.49 -4.34 -4.08
CA ASP A 7 -6.18 -5.00 -4.01
C ASP A 7 -5.66 -5.13 -2.56
N ALA A 8 -6.41 -4.60 -1.57
CA ALA A 8 -6.16 -4.81 -0.15
C ALA A 8 -6.88 -6.07 0.36
N TYR A 9 -6.19 -6.93 1.12
CA TYR A 9 -6.83 -8.02 1.86
C TYR A 9 -7.31 -7.53 3.23
N LYS A 10 -8.48 -8.02 3.64
CA LYS A 10 -9.09 -7.70 4.92
C LYS A 10 -8.67 -8.73 5.96
N THR A 11 -8.01 -8.28 7.02
CA THR A 11 -7.71 -9.11 8.19
C THR A 11 -8.74 -8.82 9.28
N ALA A 12 -9.27 -9.87 9.91
CA ALA A 12 -10.20 -9.74 11.02
C ALA A 12 -9.43 -9.69 12.34
N VAL A 13 -9.55 -8.58 13.07
CA VAL A 13 -9.04 -8.49 14.45
C VAL A 13 -10.21 -8.74 15.41
N PHE A 14 -10.08 -9.74 16.27
CA PHE A 14 -11.09 -10.12 17.26
C PHE A 14 -10.81 -9.39 18.58
N GLY A 15 -11.49 -8.25 18.80
CA GLY A 15 -11.64 -7.67 20.14
C GLY A 15 -12.91 -8.17 20.83
N GLU A 16 -13.06 -7.92 22.14
CA GLU A 16 -14.26 -8.23 22.91
C GLU A 16 -15.52 -7.69 22.20
N VAL A 17 -16.22 -8.61 21.52
CA VAL A 17 -17.57 -8.52 20.93
C VAL A 17 -17.78 -7.63 19.70
N ARG A 18 -16.76 -7.19 18.95
CA ARG A 18 -16.98 -6.68 17.56
C ARG A 18 -15.84 -7.02 16.60
N ARG A 19 -16.16 -7.71 15.50
CA ARG A 19 -15.26 -7.90 14.37
C ARG A 19 -14.99 -6.54 13.70
N ARG A 20 -13.72 -6.15 13.60
CA ARG A 20 -13.28 -5.05 12.75
C ARG A 20 -12.52 -5.63 11.57
N ASP A 21 -12.98 -5.33 10.36
CA ASP A 21 -12.21 -5.61 9.14
C ASP A 21 -11.15 -4.51 9.03
N VAL A 22 -9.90 -4.87 9.28
CA VAL A 22 -8.74 -3.97 9.14
C VAL A 22 -8.08 -4.30 7.81
N TYR A 23 -7.94 -3.28 6.95
CA TYR A 23 -7.16 -3.44 5.73
C TYR A 23 -5.70 -3.59 6.11
N SER A 24 -5.03 -4.54 5.48
CA SER A 24 -3.60 -4.76 5.65
C SER A 24 -2.72 -3.64 5.08
N ILE A 25 -3.31 -2.82 4.22
CA ILE A 25 -2.68 -1.70 3.57
C ILE A 25 -3.11 -0.43 4.30
N PRO A 26 -2.19 0.45 4.73
CA PRO A 26 -2.56 1.70 5.39
C PRO A 26 -3.11 2.67 4.33
N ILE A 27 -4.44 2.75 4.27
CA ILE A 27 -5.16 3.50 3.23
C ILE A 27 -4.85 4.99 3.32
N GLU A 28 -4.74 5.52 4.54
CA GLU A 28 -4.54 6.94 4.80
C GLU A 28 -3.18 7.44 4.29
N PRO A 29 -2.05 6.78 4.60
CA PRO A 29 -0.74 7.08 3.98
C PRO A 29 -0.77 7.08 2.46
N ILE A 30 -1.38 6.06 1.85
CA ILE A 30 -1.40 5.94 0.39
C ILE A 30 -2.25 7.04 -0.24
N ARG A 31 -3.38 7.37 0.38
CA ARG A 31 -4.21 8.49 -0.05
C ARG A 31 -3.39 9.77 -0.06
N GLU A 32 -2.66 10.03 1.01
CA GLU A 32 -1.83 11.23 1.14
C GLU A 32 -0.72 11.26 0.09
N VAL A 33 -0.02 10.14 -0.15
CA VAL A 33 1.01 10.04 -1.21
C VAL A 33 0.42 10.26 -2.61
N ILE A 34 -0.76 9.72 -2.91
CA ILE A 34 -1.43 9.94 -4.20
C ILE A 34 -1.84 11.41 -4.37
N VAL A 35 -2.38 12.03 -3.32
CA VAL A 35 -2.77 13.44 -3.33
C VAL A 35 -1.55 14.33 -3.52
N ASP A 36 -0.47 14.06 -2.80
CA ASP A 36 0.82 14.74 -2.98
C ASP A 36 1.32 14.58 -4.43
N ALA A 37 1.22 13.38 -4.97
CA ALA A 37 1.60 13.12 -6.35
C ALA A 37 0.79 13.95 -7.36
N LEU A 38 -0.51 14.13 -7.13
CA LEU A 38 -1.38 14.96 -7.97
C LEU A 38 -1.06 16.45 -7.86
N VAL A 39 -0.80 16.94 -6.64
CA VAL A 39 -0.54 18.37 -6.39
C VAL A 39 0.83 18.79 -6.91
N HIS A 40 1.82 17.89 -6.87
CA HIS A 40 3.18 18.18 -7.29
C HIS A 40 3.50 17.69 -8.71
N ALA A 41 2.51 17.19 -9.48
CA ALA A 41 2.75 16.69 -10.84
C ALA A 41 3.05 17.82 -11.82
N SER A 42 4.00 17.59 -12.72
CA SER A 42 4.19 18.46 -13.88
C SER A 42 3.12 18.17 -14.92
N TYR A 43 2.18 19.10 -15.08
CA TYR A 43 1.15 19.06 -16.12
C TYR A 43 1.56 19.80 -17.40
N ALA A 44 2.82 20.25 -17.48
CA ALA A 44 3.35 20.96 -18.64
C ALA A 44 3.46 20.04 -19.88
N GLU A 45 3.78 18.77 -19.66
CA GLU A 45 3.85 17.75 -20.71
C GLU A 45 2.57 16.91 -20.73
N ARG A 46 1.96 16.79 -21.91
CA ARG A 46 0.82 15.89 -22.10
C ARG A 46 1.28 14.44 -22.07
N GLY A 47 0.49 13.57 -21.41
CA GLY A 47 0.76 12.13 -21.39
C GLY A 47 1.68 11.67 -20.26
N THR A 48 1.70 12.42 -19.17
CA THR A 48 2.52 12.14 -17.99
C THR A 48 1.68 11.50 -16.88
N PRO A 49 1.52 10.17 -16.85
CA PRO A 49 0.72 9.53 -15.82
C PRO A 49 1.49 9.49 -14.49
N ILE A 50 0.75 9.68 -13.40
CA ILE A 50 1.14 9.17 -12.09
C ILE A 50 0.95 7.65 -12.15
N ARG A 51 2.02 6.90 -11.88
CA ARG A 51 1.97 5.43 -11.89
C ARG A 51 1.85 4.94 -10.46
N ILE A 52 0.95 4.00 -10.24
CA ILE A 52 0.77 3.33 -8.96
C ILE A 52 1.00 1.85 -9.21
N SER A 53 2.02 1.29 -8.55
CA SER A 53 2.45 -0.09 -8.72
C SER A 53 2.29 -0.84 -7.41
N PHE A 54 1.57 -1.96 -7.45
CA PHE A 54 1.38 -2.86 -6.31
C PHE A 54 2.31 -4.05 -6.49
N TYR A 55 3.10 -4.30 -5.46
CA TYR A 55 3.97 -5.46 -5.34
C TYR A 55 3.57 -6.28 -4.11
N ASP A 56 4.10 -7.49 -4.01
CA ASP A 56 3.78 -8.40 -2.91
C ASP A 56 4.18 -7.84 -1.54
N ASP A 57 5.15 -6.93 -1.47
CA ASP A 57 5.78 -6.40 -0.24
C ASP A 57 5.78 -4.86 -0.15
N ARG A 58 5.28 -4.16 -1.18
CA ARG A 58 5.32 -2.69 -1.24
C ARG A 58 4.34 -2.12 -2.24
N ILE A 59 4.04 -0.84 -2.06
CA ILE A 59 3.26 -0.02 -2.97
C ILE A 59 4.12 1.17 -3.38
N GLN A 60 4.22 1.40 -4.67
CA GLN A 60 5.03 2.49 -5.23
C GLN A 60 4.13 3.48 -5.96
N VAL A 61 4.35 4.76 -5.70
CA VAL A 61 3.71 5.87 -6.40
C VAL A 61 4.80 6.69 -7.09
N ASP A 62 4.76 6.70 -8.42
CA ASP A 62 5.73 7.41 -9.25
C ASP A 62 5.07 8.59 -9.93
N ARG A 63 5.66 9.76 -9.76
CA ARG A 63 5.25 10.99 -10.42
C ARG A 63 6.39 11.50 -11.28
N LEU A 64 6.10 11.89 -12.53
CA LEU A 64 7.09 12.55 -13.37
C LEU A 64 7.38 13.96 -12.84
N GLY A 65 8.64 14.36 -13.01
CA GLY A 65 9.20 15.58 -12.50
C GLY A 65 10.29 15.27 -11.49
N LEU A 66 11.20 16.21 -11.35
CA LEU A 66 12.23 16.20 -10.32
C LEU A 66 11.77 17.03 -9.13
N LEU A 67 12.47 16.89 -8.01
CA LEU A 67 12.36 17.82 -6.91
C LEU A 67 12.68 19.24 -7.40
N LEU A 68 11.99 20.22 -6.82
CA LEU A 68 12.21 21.62 -7.16
C LEU A 68 13.66 22.01 -6.87
N THR A 69 14.26 22.83 -7.72
CA THR A 69 15.66 23.25 -7.61
C THR A 69 16.00 23.73 -6.19
N GLY A 70 17.01 23.10 -5.57
CA GLY A 70 17.42 23.37 -4.21
C GLY A 70 16.70 22.56 -3.12
N MET A 71 15.81 21.63 -3.49
CA MET A 71 15.28 20.61 -2.59
C MET A 71 16.08 19.32 -2.69
N THR A 72 16.38 18.73 -1.54
CA THR A 72 16.92 17.38 -1.38
C THR A 72 15.85 16.44 -0.82
N ILE A 73 16.09 15.12 -0.91
CA ILE A 73 15.22 14.08 -0.33
C ILE A 73 15.02 14.31 1.19
N ASP A 74 16.04 14.78 1.91
CA ASP A 74 15.89 15.11 3.33
C ASP A 74 15.05 16.38 3.53
N SER A 75 15.22 17.38 2.66
CA SER A 75 14.49 18.64 2.79
C SER A 75 12.98 18.48 2.61
N ILE A 76 12.53 17.58 1.73
CA ILE A 76 11.10 17.37 1.46
C ILE A 76 10.35 16.72 2.62
N ARG A 77 11.06 16.08 3.56
CA ARG A 77 10.47 15.58 4.81
C ARG A 77 10.02 16.72 5.74
N HIS A 78 10.60 17.90 5.58
CA HIS A 78 10.39 19.03 6.49
C HIS A 78 9.76 20.24 5.79
N VAL A 79 10.01 20.41 4.49
CA VAL A 79 9.60 21.58 3.72
C VAL A 79 8.95 21.13 2.43
N SER A 80 7.69 21.49 2.23
CA SER A 80 6.98 21.28 0.96
C SER A 80 6.89 22.59 0.18
N ARG A 81 7.26 22.55 -1.10
CA ARG A 81 7.06 23.63 -2.07
C ARG A 81 6.13 23.15 -3.15
N LEU A 82 4.98 23.80 -3.27
CA LEU A 82 3.90 23.40 -4.17
C LEU A 82 4.26 23.71 -5.63
N CYS A 83 4.15 22.70 -6.50
CA CYS A 83 4.24 22.92 -7.95
C CYS A 83 2.93 23.52 -8.50
N ASN A 84 1.78 23.09 -7.99
CA ASN A 84 0.45 23.56 -8.42
C ASN A 84 -0.36 24.15 -7.26
N PRO A 85 -0.13 25.42 -6.85
CA PRO A 85 -0.84 26.05 -5.74
C PRO A 85 -2.37 26.11 -5.93
N ALA A 86 -2.84 26.26 -7.18
CA ALA A 86 -4.27 26.28 -7.49
C ALA A 86 -4.96 24.93 -7.21
N LEU A 87 -4.33 23.81 -7.60
CA LEU A 87 -4.84 22.47 -7.31
C LEU A 87 -4.82 22.19 -5.80
N ALA A 88 -3.73 22.56 -5.13
CA ALA A 88 -3.64 22.43 -3.67
C ALA A 88 -4.74 23.20 -2.94
N ARG A 89 -5.14 24.36 -3.46
CA ARG A 89 -6.26 25.13 -2.91
C ARG A 89 -7.58 24.40 -3.10
N ILE A 90 -7.86 23.93 -4.31
CA ILE A 90 -9.11 23.21 -4.64
C ILE A 90 -9.23 21.95 -3.80
N PHE A 91 -8.16 21.14 -3.70
CA PHE A 91 -8.19 19.90 -2.92
C PHE A 91 -8.42 20.16 -1.44
N ARG A 92 -7.90 21.26 -0.90
CA ARG A 92 -8.17 21.65 0.48
C ARG A 92 -9.62 22.07 0.67
N GLU A 93 -10.14 22.91 -0.23
CA GLU A 93 -11.54 23.35 -0.18
C GLU A 93 -12.52 22.17 -0.35
N ALA A 94 -12.11 21.14 -1.11
CA ALA A 94 -12.86 19.90 -1.28
C ALA A 94 -12.68 18.90 -0.11
N GLY A 95 -11.88 19.20 0.91
CA GLY A 95 -11.62 18.31 2.04
C GLY A 95 -10.79 17.06 1.71
N ILE A 96 -10.10 17.04 0.56
CA ILE A 96 -9.25 15.93 0.12
C ILE A 96 -7.90 15.95 0.88
N MET A 97 -7.43 17.16 1.18
CA MET A 97 -6.21 17.46 1.93
C MET A 97 -6.49 18.47 3.04
N GLU A 98 -5.75 18.40 4.15
CA GLU A 98 -5.97 19.31 5.29
C GLU A 98 -5.06 20.54 5.24
N GLN A 99 -3.74 20.34 5.41
CA GLN A 99 -2.77 21.42 5.54
C GLN A 99 -1.53 21.17 4.70
N TRP A 100 -1.10 22.20 3.96
CA TRP A 100 0.10 22.17 3.12
C TRP A 100 1.36 21.88 3.94
N GLY A 101 2.25 21.05 3.40
CA GLY A 101 3.55 20.75 4.00
C GLY A 101 3.55 19.77 5.17
N THR A 102 2.38 19.30 5.60
CA THR A 102 2.27 18.27 6.65
C THR A 102 2.08 16.86 6.10
N GLY A 103 1.72 16.74 4.82
CA GLY A 103 1.32 15.46 4.21
C GLY A 103 2.41 14.40 4.31
N VAL A 104 3.63 14.74 3.92
CA VAL A 104 4.78 13.83 4.01
C VAL A 104 4.99 13.36 5.45
N GLN A 105 5.07 14.28 6.42
CA GLN A 105 5.26 13.91 7.84
C GLN A 105 4.15 13.01 8.37
N ARG A 106 2.92 13.24 7.92
CA ARG A 106 1.76 12.42 8.30
C ARG A 106 1.87 11.00 7.74
N VAL A 107 2.35 10.84 6.51
CA VAL A 107 2.65 9.52 5.93
C VAL A 107 3.65 8.78 6.80
N PHE A 108 4.76 9.43 7.19
CA PHE A 108 5.75 8.81 8.09
C PHE A 108 5.14 8.43 9.45
N ALA A 109 4.36 9.32 10.07
CA ALA A 109 3.72 9.06 11.35
C ALA A 109 2.72 7.89 11.31
N GLN A 110 1.88 7.85 10.27
CA GLN A 110 0.86 6.82 10.09
C GLN A 110 1.47 5.46 9.74
N VAL A 111 2.57 5.43 8.98
CA VAL A 111 3.29 4.18 8.68
C VAL A 111 4.00 3.66 9.93
N ALA A 112 4.55 4.55 10.76
CA ALA A 112 5.10 4.17 12.06
C ALA A 112 4.04 3.65 13.03
N GLU A 113 2.84 4.27 13.08
CA GLU A 113 1.70 3.80 13.89
C GLU A 113 1.20 2.41 13.46
N ALA A 114 1.40 2.06 12.19
CA ALA A 114 1.06 0.75 11.65
C ALA A 114 2.17 -0.32 11.82
N ASP A 115 3.25 -0.02 12.55
CA ASP A 115 4.43 -0.88 12.72
C ASP A 115 5.06 -1.32 11.38
N LEU A 116 4.99 -0.46 10.36
CA LEU A 116 5.52 -0.72 9.03
C LEU A 116 6.91 -0.07 8.84
N PRO A 117 7.74 -0.62 7.93
CA PRO A 117 9.01 0.00 7.59
C PRO A 117 8.84 1.42 7.07
N GLU A 118 9.80 2.27 7.40
CA GLU A 118 9.78 3.68 7.03
C GLU A 118 9.66 3.86 5.49
N PRO A 119 8.79 4.77 5.02
CA PRO A 119 8.66 5.06 3.59
C PRO A 119 9.95 5.58 2.98
N VAL A 120 10.22 5.16 1.75
CA VAL A 120 11.41 5.62 0.99
C VAL A 120 10.96 6.57 -0.10
N ILE A 121 11.59 7.75 -0.15
CA ILE A 121 11.40 8.73 -1.21
C ILE A 121 12.71 8.82 -2.00
N GLU A 122 12.63 8.65 -3.30
CA GLU A 122 13.80 8.59 -4.19
C GLU A 122 13.51 9.31 -5.51
N GLU A 123 14.55 9.92 -6.10
CA GLU A 123 14.51 10.39 -7.47
C GLU A 123 15.07 9.29 -8.38
N VAL A 124 14.21 8.73 -9.23
CA VAL A 124 14.57 7.69 -10.19
C VAL A 124 14.41 8.26 -11.60
N GLN A 125 15.54 8.50 -12.26
CA GLN A 125 15.60 9.13 -13.59
C GLN A 125 14.95 10.52 -13.60
N ASP A 126 13.74 10.63 -14.14
CA ASP A 126 12.92 11.85 -14.28
C ASP A 126 11.67 11.81 -13.38
N ARG A 127 11.68 10.95 -12.36
CA ARG A 127 10.53 10.72 -11.48
C ARG A 127 10.90 10.83 -10.02
N VAL A 128 9.96 11.34 -9.23
CA VAL A 128 9.93 11.16 -7.79
C VAL A 128 9.10 9.91 -7.50
N ARG A 129 9.70 8.94 -6.83
CA ARG A 129 9.07 7.70 -6.38
C ARG A 129 8.94 7.70 -4.87
N VAL A 130 7.75 7.35 -4.39
CA VAL A 130 7.48 7.09 -2.98
C VAL A 130 7.12 5.62 -2.82
N THR A 131 7.85 4.92 -1.98
CA THR A 131 7.66 3.49 -1.68
C THR A 131 7.17 3.33 -0.25
N ILE A 132 6.01 2.69 -0.08
CA ILE A 132 5.47 2.26 1.23
C ILE A 132 5.57 0.74 1.29
N TYR A 133 6.26 0.20 2.28
CA TYR A 133 6.36 -1.25 2.48
C TYR A 133 5.14 -1.78 3.25
N VAL A 134 4.67 -2.96 2.86
CA VAL A 134 3.53 -3.65 3.48
C VAL A 134 3.90 -5.11 3.77
N PRO A 135 3.31 -5.76 4.79
CA PRO A 135 3.62 -7.15 5.13
C PRO A 135 3.32 -8.05 3.94
N SER A 136 4.18 -9.02 3.58
CA SER A 136 4.04 -9.66 2.27
C SER A 136 2.72 -10.43 2.11
N HIS A 137 2.08 -10.29 0.94
CA HIS A 137 0.78 -10.93 0.63
C HIS A 137 0.93 -12.24 -0.16
N ASP A 138 2.17 -12.61 -0.50
CA ASP A 138 2.47 -13.86 -1.19
C ASP A 138 2.10 -15.03 -0.26
N PRO A 139 1.10 -15.87 -0.62
CA PRO A 139 0.65 -16.97 0.23
C PRO A 139 1.78 -17.96 0.55
N ALA A 140 2.86 -18.01 -0.25
CA ALA A 140 4.03 -18.82 0.05
C ALA A 140 4.90 -18.25 1.18
N LYS A 141 4.92 -16.92 1.37
CA LYS A 141 5.78 -16.22 2.36
C LYS A 141 5.08 -15.89 3.67
N VAL A 142 3.75 -15.84 3.69
CA VAL A 142 2.94 -15.61 4.91
C VAL A 142 3.19 -16.70 5.98
N SER A 143 3.53 -17.93 5.56
CA SER A 143 3.88 -19.04 6.45
C SER A 143 5.20 -18.84 7.23
N GLU A 144 6.13 -18.01 6.75
CA GLU A 144 7.44 -17.79 7.39
C GLU A 144 7.44 -16.59 8.35
N GLN A 145 6.54 -15.62 8.17
CA GLN A 145 6.44 -14.47 9.08
C GLN A 145 5.68 -14.79 10.37
N ALA A 146 4.73 -15.73 10.34
CA ALA A 146 4.02 -16.20 11.53
C ALA A 146 4.92 -17.01 12.49
N SER A 147 6.02 -17.59 11.99
CA SER A 147 6.96 -18.37 12.80
C SER A 147 8.06 -17.52 13.47
N LYS A 148 8.19 -16.23 13.11
CA LYS A 148 9.13 -15.30 13.78
C LYS A 148 8.49 -14.48 14.91
N SER A 149 7.16 -14.40 15.00
CA SER A 149 6.44 -13.68 16.05
C SER A 149 5.92 -14.57 17.20
N GLY A 150 6.12 -15.88 17.13
CA GLY A 150 5.60 -16.87 18.09
C GLY A 150 6.66 -17.49 19.02
N ALA A 151 7.71 -16.76 19.38
CA ALA A 151 8.72 -17.23 20.35
C ALA A 151 8.45 -16.69 21.77
N ASP A 152 7.19 -16.59 22.19
CA ASP A 152 6.84 -16.63 23.62
C ASP A 152 5.38 -17.08 23.80
N GLY A 153 5.16 -18.12 24.61
CA GLY A 153 3.83 -18.65 24.93
C GLY A 153 3.45 -19.94 24.20
N GLY A 154 3.78 -21.10 24.79
CA GLY A 154 3.34 -22.41 24.28
C GLY A 154 1.89 -22.77 24.64
N LEU A 155 1.21 -23.53 23.77
CA LEU A 155 0.10 -24.48 24.01
C LEU A 155 -0.44 -25.04 22.66
N PRO A 156 -1.14 -26.19 22.60
CA PRO A 156 -0.62 -27.41 22.00
C PRO A 156 -1.15 -27.78 20.59
N SER A 157 -0.37 -28.69 20.02
CA SER A 157 -0.46 -29.33 18.70
C SER A 157 -1.71 -30.21 18.51
N GLU A 158 -2.86 -29.63 18.18
CA GLU A 158 -3.98 -30.40 17.59
C GLU A 158 -4.69 -29.70 16.42
N ARG A 159 -4.39 -28.44 16.11
CA ARG A 159 -5.12 -27.67 15.07
C ARG A 159 -4.55 -27.81 13.64
N VAL A 160 -3.41 -28.47 13.47
CA VAL A 160 -2.69 -28.53 12.17
C VAL A 160 -3.32 -29.53 11.19
N GLU A 161 -4.08 -30.52 11.65
CA GLU A 161 -4.62 -31.57 10.77
C GLU A 161 -5.94 -31.20 10.05
N SER A 162 -6.69 -30.20 10.52
CA SER A 162 -7.98 -29.85 9.89
C SER A 162 -7.82 -29.02 8.62
N LEU A 163 -6.72 -28.27 8.47
CA LEU A 163 -6.50 -27.38 7.33
C LEU A 163 -5.97 -28.12 6.10
N SER A 164 -5.20 -29.19 6.30
CA SER A 164 -4.63 -30.02 5.23
C SER A 164 -5.67 -30.90 4.52
N ARG A 165 -6.83 -31.15 5.14
CA ARG A 165 -7.95 -31.86 4.48
C ARG A 165 -8.75 -30.97 3.53
N SER A 166 -8.83 -29.67 3.80
CA SER A 166 -9.60 -28.73 2.97
C SER A 166 -8.90 -28.40 1.65
N THR A 167 -7.57 -28.27 1.66
CA THR A 167 -6.78 -27.97 0.44
C THR A 167 -6.76 -29.13 -0.56
N LYS A 168 -6.93 -30.37 -0.09
CA LYS A 168 -7.00 -31.56 -0.95
C LYS A 168 -8.34 -31.72 -1.66
N SER A 169 -9.40 -31.08 -1.17
CA SER A 169 -10.73 -31.11 -1.82
C SER A 169 -10.84 -30.12 -2.99
N LEU A 170 -10.13 -28.99 -2.92
CA LEU A 170 -10.16 -27.96 -3.97
C LEU A 170 -9.33 -28.33 -5.20
N SER A 171 -8.28 -29.15 -5.06
CA SER A 171 -7.43 -29.58 -6.19
C SER A 171 -8.03 -30.70 -7.06
N ARG A 172 -9.12 -31.35 -6.62
CA ARG A 172 -9.83 -32.34 -7.45
C ARG A 172 -10.82 -31.74 -8.44
N ILE A 173 -11.30 -30.52 -8.20
CA ILE A 173 -12.36 -29.91 -9.01
C ILE A 173 -11.83 -29.37 -10.35
N THR A 174 -10.52 -29.09 -10.47
CA THR A 174 -9.95 -28.46 -11.67
C THR A 174 -9.49 -29.44 -12.77
N LYS A 175 -9.64 -30.76 -12.60
CA LYS A 175 -9.19 -31.77 -13.60
C LYS A 175 -10.31 -32.48 -14.36
N SER A 176 -11.59 -32.13 -14.19
CA SER A 176 -12.69 -32.75 -14.94
C SER A 176 -13.57 -31.71 -15.61
N SER A 177 -13.10 -31.14 -16.73
CA SER A 177 -13.92 -30.55 -17.80
C SER A 177 -12.99 -30.07 -18.90
N HIS A 178 -12.63 -30.95 -19.84
CA HIS A 178 -12.30 -30.62 -21.24
C HIS A 178 -12.15 -31.93 -22.03
N GLN A 179 -13.28 -32.51 -22.48
CA GLN A 179 -13.32 -33.37 -23.67
C GLN A 179 -14.77 -33.60 -24.13
N VAL A 180 -15.30 -32.66 -24.93
CA VAL A 180 -16.45 -32.79 -25.87
C VAL A 180 -16.32 -31.55 -26.79
N SER A 181 -16.41 -31.53 -28.12
CA SER A 181 -16.52 -32.46 -29.24
C SER A 181 -16.00 -31.67 -30.45
N GLN A 182 -15.23 -32.29 -31.34
CA GLN A 182 -15.19 -31.88 -32.75
C GLN A 182 -15.25 -33.17 -33.56
N THR A 183 -16.42 -33.51 -34.08
CA THR A 183 -16.71 -33.73 -35.52
C THR A 183 -18.22 -33.83 -35.67
#